data_AF-A0AAX4KKR2-F1
#
_entry.id   AF-A0AAX4KKR2-F1
#
_cell.length_a   1.000
_cell.length_b   1.000
_cell.length_c   1.000
_cell.angle_alpha   90.00
_cell.angle_beta   90.00
_cell.angle_gamma   90.00
#
_symmetry.space_group_name_H-M   'P 1'
#
loop_
_entity.id
_entity.type
_entity.pdbx_description
1 polymer ?
#
loop_
_entity_poly.entity_id
_entity_poly.type
_entity_poly.pdbx_seq_one_letter_code
_entity_poly.pdbx_strand_id
1 'polypeptide(L)'
;MTSFTHASLLSSSSLSISALTMTPPKSTPDQYELGCILAPPHQSDVKAVLAISDDMIASASRDQSVGIWTRNGNTQFELKALLDGHHAYVNSLAHIPSSNVTDTEDLLASGGNSSLILLHSLKTFSPESEHCLIGHSLNVCTMSYSTKRKKLISGSWDQTARIWSRSLVSKEWVCERVLEGHEQAVWGVAIIDEGPKANCYLTADRLIHLWNEEGEILQRFKGSPEPVRSLAISPGCETFASACNDNLVRLWNFDGTVLDRLKGHKDYVYQVVPGKMGVELVSCGEDHTARTWTISCLPNGDIVTGGSDGGIRTWSKEKDRIAEQDVREAYMKLVKANMPSEEADGTSPNQPEQTSMTIDIDLSDDDPPIPLVFQIGSDPRSTAEAFGQEHGLSENYINQIEAFIKAHLDALGSQ
;
A
#
# COMPACT_ATOMS: atom_id res chain seq x y z
N MET A 1 -32.52 -36.21 -80.95
CA MET A 1 -32.42 -35.63 -79.60
C MET A 1 -31.38 -34.52 -79.66
N THR A 2 -31.88 -33.27 -79.70
CA THR A 2 -31.29 -31.98 -79.23
C THR A 2 -29.76 -31.77 -79.35
N SER A 3 -29.25 -30.92 -80.26
CA SER A 3 -29.17 -29.42 -80.23
C SER A 3 -27.78 -28.95 -79.75
N PHE A 4 -26.88 -28.46 -80.63
CA PHE A 4 -26.52 -27.02 -80.88
C PHE A 4 -25.97 -26.28 -79.63
N THR A 5 -24.93 -25.43 -79.58
CA THR A 5 -23.86 -24.90 -80.45
C THR A 5 -23.03 -23.89 -79.63
N HIS A 6 -21.78 -23.63 -80.06
CA HIS A 6 -21.02 -22.36 -80.06
C HIS A 6 -21.03 -21.33 -78.90
N ALA A 7 -19.78 -21.04 -78.46
CA ALA A 7 -19.04 -19.77 -78.58
C ALA A 7 -19.11 -18.65 -77.51
N SER A 8 -17.90 -18.10 -77.30
CA SER A 8 -17.55 -16.69 -77.06
C SER A 8 -17.71 -16.21 -75.61
N LEU A 9 -17.00 -15.22 -75.07
CA LEU A 9 -15.77 -14.44 -75.31
C LEU A 9 -15.76 -13.39 -74.17
N LEU A 10 -14.60 -12.80 -73.84
CA LEU A 10 -14.43 -11.51 -73.14
C LEU A 10 -14.79 -11.47 -71.63
N SER A 11 -14.21 -10.63 -70.76
CA SER A 11 -13.12 -9.66 -70.83
C SER A 11 -12.71 -9.27 -69.41
N SER A 12 -11.47 -8.79 -69.29
CA SER A 12 -10.86 -8.02 -68.21
C SER A 12 -11.79 -7.11 -67.39
N SER A 13 -11.62 -7.15 -66.07
CA SER A 13 -11.79 -5.97 -65.23
C SER A 13 -10.64 -5.88 -64.22
N SER A 14 -10.01 -4.70 -64.22
CA SER A 14 -8.93 -4.24 -63.38
C SER A 14 -9.36 -4.18 -61.91
N LEU A 15 -8.74 -4.95 -61.03
CA LEU A 15 -8.88 -4.77 -59.59
C LEU A 15 -7.88 -3.71 -59.12
N SER A 16 -8.42 -2.51 -58.89
CA SER A 16 -7.79 -1.42 -58.15
C SER A 16 -7.40 -1.92 -56.75
N ILE A 17 -6.09 -1.95 -56.45
CA ILE A 17 -5.59 -2.07 -55.08
C ILE A 17 -5.84 -0.73 -54.40
N SER A 18 -7.03 -0.58 -53.82
CA SER A 18 -7.28 0.48 -52.87
C SER A 18 -6.50 0.13 -51.61
N ALA A 19 -5.39 0.83 -51.37
CA ALA A 19 -4.74 0.82 -50.07
C ALA A 19 -5.76 1.32 -49.04
N LEU A 20 -6.39 0.38 -48.31
CA LEU A 20 -7.00 0.71 -47.04
C LEU A 20 -5.84 1.19 -46.18
N THR A 21 -5.69 2.51 -46.05
CA THR A 21 -5.11 3.09 -44.85
C THR A 21 -6.02 2.64 -43.72
N MET A 22 -5.70 1.49 -43.13
CA MET A 22 -6.13 1.15 -41.79
C MET A 22 -5.47 2.20 -40.90
N THR A 23 -6.17 3.30 -40.68
CA THR A 23 -5.93 4.07 -39.48
C THR A 23 -6.08 3.06 -38.35
N PRO A 24 -5.03 2.78 -37.55
CA PRO A 24 -5.21 1.97 -36.36
C PRO A 24 -6.37 2.60 -35.59
N PRO A 25 -7.29 1.80 -35.01
CA PRO A 25 -8.29 2.39 -34.13
C PRO A 25 -7.51 3.25 -33.14
N LYS A 26 -7.87 4.53 -33.03
CA LYS A 26 -7.45 5.33 -31.89
C LYS A 26 -8.07 4.63 -30.69
N SER A 27 -7.40 3.63 -30.15
CA SER A 27 -7.61 3.17 -28.80
C SER A 27 -7.17 4.34 -27.96
N THR A 28 -8.08 5.27 -27.71
CA THR A 28 -8.03 6.00 -26.45
C THR A 28 -7.96 4.90 -25.39
N PRO A 29 -6.84 4.72 -24.68
CA PRO A 29 -6.80 3.74 -23.60
C PRO A 29 -7.99 4.07 -22.70
N ASP A 30 -8.75 3.06 -22.29
CA ASP A 30 -9.94 3.22 -21.44
C ASP A 30 -9.56 4.12 -20.25
N GLN A 31 -9.90 5.40 -20.37
CA GLN A 31 -9.44 6.41 -19.43
C GLN A 31 -10.44 6.43 -18.29
N TYR A 32 -9.97 6.14 -17.07
CA TYR A 32 -10.81 6.26 -15.89
C TYR A 32 -11.30 7.70 -15.76
N GLU A 33 -12.61 7.87 -15.74
CA GLU A 33 -13.29 9.14 -15.46
C GLU A 33 -13.99 9.06 -14.09
N LEU A 34 -14.19 10.22 -13.46
CA LEU A 34 -14.91 10.31 -12.18
C LEU A 34 -16.35 9.80 -12.37
N GLY A 35 -16.68 8.66 -11.76
CA GLY A 35 -18.02 8.08 -11.83
C GLY A 35 -19.02 8.75 -10.89
N CYS A 36 -18.66 8.92 -9.62
CA CYS A 36 -19.48 9.57 -8.61
C CYS A 36 -18.64 10.02 -7.39
N ILE A 37 -19.20 10.93 -6.60
CA ILE A 37 -18.65 11.33 -5.30
C ILE A 37 -19.64 10.88 -4.22
N LEU A 38 -19.14 10.17 -3.22
CA LEU A 38 -19.92 9.71 -2.07
C LEU A 38 -19.93 10.87 -1.04
N ALA A 39 -20.98 11.70 -1.03
CA ALA A 39 -21.04 12.93 -0.24
C ALA A 39 -22.31 13.03 0.64
N PRO A 40 -22.19 13.43 1.93
CA PRO A 40 -21.18 12.96 2.88
C PRO A 40 -21.84 12.32 4.13
N PRO A 41 -21.31 11.19 4.61
CA PRO A 41 -21.59 10.69 5.96
C PRO A 41 -20.46 10.98 6.94
N HIS A 42 -19.25 11.25 6.44
CA HIS A 42 -18.08 11.50 7.26
C HIS A 42 -17.89 13.00 7.53
N GLN A 43 -17.41 13.33 8.72
CA GLN A 43 -17.19 14.70 9.21
C GLN A 43 -15.71 15.13 9.20
N SER A 44 -14.79 14.21 8.91
CA SER A 44 -13.33 14.45 8.79
C SER A 44 -12.74 13.53 7.69
N ASP A 45 -11.41 13.45 7.58
CA ASP A 45 -10.71 12.75 6.50
C ASP A 45 -11.05 11.25 6.47
N VAL A 46 -11.26 10.74 5.25
CA VAL A 46 -11.34 9.30 5.00
C VAL A 46 -9.92 8.75 4.87
N LYS A 47 -9.50 7.91 5.82
CA LYS A 47 -8.17 7.31 5.88
C LYS A 47 -8.03 6.02 5.09
N ALA A 48 -9.11 5.24 4.99
CA ALA A 48 -9.10 3.99 4.25
C ALA A 48 -10.42 3.75 3.53
N VAL A 49 -10.31 3.12 2.37
CA VAL A 49 -11.45 2.62 1.59
C VAL A 49 -11.18 1.20 1.15
N LEU A 50 -12.24 0.42 1.02
CA LEU A 50 -12.16 -1.00 0.70
C LEU A 50 -13.36 -1.41 -0.16
N ALA A 51 -13.10 -1.99 -1.32
CA ALA A 51 -14.13 -2.63 -2.12
C ALA A 51 -14.44 -4.01 -1.53
N ILE A 52 -15.68 -4.22 -1.09
CA ILE A 52 -16.19 -5.50 -0.56
C ILE A 52 -16.73 -6.36 -1.71
N SER A 53 -17.45 -5.72 -2.64
CA SER A 53 -17.98 -6.34 -3.86
C SER A 53 -18.12 -5.28 -4.96
N ASP A 54 -18.58 -5.68 -6.15
CA ASP A 54 -18.82 -4.74 -7.27
C ASP A 54 -19.81 -3.62 -6.92
N ASP A 55 -20.68 -3.87 -5.95
CA ASP A 55 -21.75 -2.97 -5.53
C ASP A 55 -21.65 -2.57 -4.05
N MET A 56 -20.55 -2.88 -3.36
CA MET A 56 -20.38 -2.55 -1.94
C MET A 56 -18.98 -2.07 -1.60
N ILE A 57 -18.91 -0.94 -0.90
CA ILE A 57 -17.68 -0.30 -0.48
C ILE A 57 -17.75 0.01 1.02
N ALA A 58 -16.64 -0.10 1.71
CA ALA A 58 -16.46 0.43 3.05
C ALA A 58 -15.49 1.62 3.05
N SER A 59 -15.74 2.59 3.92
CA SER A 59 -14.85 3.72 4.19
C SER A 59 -14.62 3.86 5.69
N ALA A 60 -13.43 4.27 6.08
CA ALA A 60 -13.02 4.51 7.45
C ALA A 60 -12.46 5.93 7.58
N SER A 61 -12.83 6.61 8.65
CA SER A 61 -12.58 8.04 8.81
C SER A 61 -11.98 8.39 10.17
N ARG A 62 -11.31 9.54 10.18
CA ARG A 62 -10.86 10.28 11.37
C ARG A 62 -12.00 10.66 12.31
N ASP A 63 -13.23 10.74 11.81
CA ASP A 63 -14.43 10.95 12.63
C ASP A 63 -14.87 9.74 13.48
N GLN A 64 -14.02 8.71 13.59
CA GLN A 64 -14.23 7.50 14.40
C GLN A 64 -15.25 6.51 13.81
N SER A 65 -15.80 6.80 12.63
CA SER A 65 -16.83 5.96 12.02
C SER A 65 -16.34 5.14 10.82
N VAL A 66 -17.04 4.05 10.57
CA VAL A 66 -16.87 3.23 9.37
C VAL A 66 -18.17 3.22 8.57
N GLY A 67 -18.16 3.80 7.38
CA GLY A 67 -19.31 3.85 6.48
C GLY A 67 -19.38 2.62 5.59
N ILE A 68 -20.56 2.02 5.46
CA ILE A 68 -20.85 0.96 4.48
C ILE A 68 -21.79 1.51 3.42
N TRP A 69 -21.38 1.34 2.17
CA TRP A 69 -22.04 1.93 1.01
C TRP A 69 -22.46 0.85 0.05
N THR A 70 -23.66 0.98 -0.50
CA THR A 70 -24.15 0.09 -1.55
C THR A 70 -24.52 0.85 -2.80
N ARG A 71 -24.17 0.29 -3.95
CA ARG A 71 -24.45 0.88 -5.25
C ARG A 71 -25.96 0.89 -5.50
N ASN A 72 -26.48 2.05 -5.89
CA ASN A 72 -27.84 2.22 -6.37
C ASN A 72 -27.81 2.69 -7.82
N GLY A 73 -28.09 1.79 -8.76
CA GLY A 73 -27.96 2.06 -10.19
C GLY A 73 -26.51 2.19 -10.67
N ASN A 74 -26.28 2.94 -11.74
CA ASN A 74 -24.98 2.92 -12.42
C ASN A 74 -23.95 3.89 -11.83
N THR A 75 -24.39 5.00 -11.25
CA THR A 75 -23.52 6.15 -10.90
C THR A 75 -23.78 6.68 -9.49
N GLN A 76 -24.41 5.90 -8.61
CA GLN A 76 -24.71 6.33 -7.25
C GLN A 76 -24.41 5.23 -6.25
N PHE A 77 -23.99 5.64 -5.06
CA PHE A 77 -23.84 4.81 -3.88
C PHE A 77 -24.62 5.47 -2.75
N GLU A 78 -25.30 4.66 -1.95
CA GLU A 78 -26.07 5.08 -0.78
C GLU A 78 -25.42 4.53 0.48
N LEU A 79 -25.41 5.33 1.55
CA LEU A 79 -24.96 4.87 2.86
C LEU A 79 -25.98 3.87 3.40
N LYS A 80 -25.55 2.62 3.50
CA LYS A 80 -26.36 1.53 4.04
C LYS A 80 -26.27 1.46 5.56
N ALA A 81 -25.09 1.68 6.10
CA ALA A 81 -24.86 1.65 7.54
C ALA A 81 -23.66 2.52 7.92
N LEU A 82 -23.71 3.08 9.13
CA LEU A 82 -22.59 3.73 9.79
C LEU A 82 -22.26 2.90 11.03
N LEU A 83 -21.11 2.26 11.01
CA LEU A 83 -20.61 1.42 12.09
C LEU A 83 -19.86 2.30 13.09
N ASP A 84 -20.09 2.01 14.36
CA ASP A 84 -19.57 2.76 15.50
C ASP A 84 -18.76 1.81 16.42
N GLY A 85 -18.13 2.35 17.45
CA GLY A 85 -17.39 1.61 18.47
C GLY A 85 -15.90 1.93 18.53
N HIS A 86 -15.36 2.62 17.53
CA HIS A 86 -14.04 3.25 17.69
C HIS A 86 -14.20 4.55 18.50
N HIS A 87 -13.26 4.79 19.41
CA HIS A 87 -13.20 6.03 20.21
C HIS A 87 -12.08 6.96 19.74
N ALA A 88 -11.50 6.64 18.59
CA ALA A 88 -10.40 7.33 17.95
C ALA A 88 -10.46 7.03 16.45
N TYR A 89 -9.52 7.59 15.71
CA TYR A 89 -9.47 7.61 14.25
C TYR A 89 -9.41 6.19 13.69
N VAL A 90 -10.09 5.93 12.58
CA VAL A 90 -10.02 4.61 11.94
C VAL A 90 -9.08 4.70 10.73
N ASN A 91 -7.96 3.98 10.79
CA ASN A 91 -6.85 4.10 9.83
C ASN A 91 -6.89 3.03 8.73
N SER A 92 -7.44 1.85 9.02
CA SER A 92 -7.36 0.70 8.12
C SER A 92 -8.61 -0.15 8.16
N LEU A 93 -8.89 -0.80 7.02
CA LEU A 93 -9.96 -1.75 6.83
C LEU A 93 -9.44 -3.04 6.22
N ALA A 94 -10.05 -4.18 6.55
CA ALA A 94 -9.83 -5.45 5.85
C ALA A 94 -11.13 -6.25 5.74
N HIS A 95 -11.39 -6.81 4.55
CA HIS A 95 -12.56 -7.66 4.32
C HIS A 95 -12.21 -9.11 4.67
N ILE A 96 -13.04 -9.72 5.50
CA ILE A 96 -13.00 -11.14 5.82
C ILE A 96 -14.24 -11.75 5.15
N PRO A 97 -14.12 -12.30 3.92
CA PRO A 97 -15.27 -12.82 3.20
C PRO A 97 -15.70 -14.17 3.76
N SER A 98 -17.01 -14.40 3.66
CA SER A 98 -17.60 -15.70 3.97
C SER A 98 -16.99 -16.81 3.09
N SER A 99 -16.47 -17.87 3.72
CA SER A 99 -15.82 -18.95 2.98
C SER A 99 -16.80 -19.86 2.22
N ASN A 100 -18.09 -19.88 2.61
CA ASN A 100 -19.17 -20.64 1.99
C ASN A 100 -20.56 -19.99 2.21
N VAL A 101 -21.60 -20.46 1.51
CA VAL A 101 -23.00 -20.00 1.65
C VAL A 101 -23.57 -20.21 3.05
N THR A 102 -23.11 -21.26 3.75
CA THR A 102 -23.54 -21.59 5.11
C THR A 102 -22.72 -20.89 6.20
N ASP A 103 -21.60 -20.27 5.83
CA ASP A 103 -20.76 -19.53 6.78
C ASP A 103 -21.37 -18.16 7.04
N THR A 104 -21.36 -17.71 8.29
CA THR A 104 -21.84 -16.38 8.68
C THR A 104 -20.73 -15.32 8.68
N GLU A 105 -19.52 -15.69 8.26
CA GLU A 105 -18.26 -14.95 8.48
C GLU A 105 -17.99 -13.86 7.44
N ASP A 106 -19.02 -13.15 7.00
CA ASP A 106 -18.80 -11.97 6.18
C ASP A 106 -18.58 -10.77 7.11
N LEU A 107 -17.32 -10.51 7.44
CA LEU A 107 -16.93 -9.52 8.44
C LEU A 107 -16.07 -8.42 7.82
N LEU A 108 -16.19 -7.23 8.40
CA LEU A 108 -15.30 -6.12 8.15
C LEU A 108 -14.45 -5.88 9.38
N ALA A 109 -13.14 -5.97 9.23
CA ALA A 109 -12.19 -5.57 10.26
C ALA A 109 -11.85 -4.09 10.11
N SER A 110 -11.87 -3.36 11.22
CA SER A 110 -11.50 -1.96 11.31
C SER A 110 -10.50 -1.72 12.45
N GLY A 111 -9.43 -1.00 12.15
CA GLY A 111 -8.34 -0.71 13.06
C GLY A 111 -7.91 0.74 12.92
N GLY A 112 -7.41 1.34 14.00
CA GLY A 112 -7.27 2.79 14.08
C GLY A 112 -6.30 3.28 15.13
N ASN A 113 -6.52 4.49 15.63
CA ASN A 113 -5.76 5.06 16.75
C ASN A 113 -6.11 4.42 18.11
N SER A 114 -7.08 3.51 18.13
CA SER A 114 -7.26 2.59 19.25
C SER A 114 -6.29 1.40 19.12
N SER A 115 -6.01 0.74 20.24
CA SER A 115 -5.25 -0.52 20.24
C SER A 115 -6.09 -1.75 19.86
N LEU A 116 -7.36 -1.50 19.51
CA LEU A 116 -8.37 -2.52 19.25
C LEU A 116 -8.56 -2.70 17.74
N ILE A 117 -8.88 -3.93 17.35
CA ILE A 117 -9.42 -4.20 16.02
C ILE A 117 -10.85 -4.66 16.20
N LEU A 118 -11.79 -3.91 15.64
CA LEU A 118 -13.21 -4.21 15.71
C LEU A 118 -13.65 -4.98 14.47
N LEU A 119 -14.41 -6.05 14.67
CA LEU A 119 -14.98 -6.85 13.60
C LEU A 119 -16.49 -6.66 13.58
N HIS A 120 -17.01 -6.12 12.48
CA HIS A 120 -18.44 -5.91 12.28
C HIS A 120 -19.01 -6.86 11.24
N SER A 121 -20.24 -7.31 11.44
CA SER A 121 -20.91 -8.20 10.49
C SER A 121 -21.49 -7.44 9.31
N LEU A 122 -21.07 -7.81 8.09
CA LEU A 122 -21.61 -7.30 6.84
C LEU A 122 -22.95 -7.96 6.46
N LYS A 123 -23.49 -8.86 7.29
CA LYS A 123 -24.84 -9.42 7.10
C LYS A 123 -25.88 -8.66 7.89
N THR A 124 -25.59 -8.33 9.14
CA THR A 124 -26.51 -7.63 10.03
C THR A 124 -26.38 -6.12 9.89
N PHE A 125 -25.20 -5.62 9.51
CA PHE A 125 -24.87 -4.18 9.52
C PHE A 125 -25.13 -3.54 10.90
N SER A 126 -24.98 -4.32 11.97
CA SER A 126 -25.10 -3.83 13.34
C SER A 126 -24.00 -2.79 13.61
N PRO A 127 -24.32 -1.65 14.24
CA PRO A 127 -23.29 -0.69 14.68
C PRO A 127 -22.33 -1.29 15.70
N GLU A 128 -22.80 -2.21 16.54
CA GLU A 128 -21.98 -2.91 17.51
C GLU A 128 -21.10 -3.97 16.84
N SER A 129 -19.82 -4.02 17.22
CA SER A 129 -18.88 -5.04 16.76
C SER A 129 -19.26 -6.44 17.26
N GLU A 130 -19.20 -7.45 16.38
CA GLU A 130 -19.40 -8.86 16.74
C GLU A 130 -18.22 -9.40 17.54
N HIS A 131 -17.01 -8.94 17.21
CA HIS A 131 -15.78 -9.30 17.92
C HIS A 131 -14.85 -8.11 18.08
N CYS A 132 -14.02 -8.17 19.11
CA CYS A 132 -12.96 -7.21 19.37
C CYS A 132 -11.64 -7.98 19.58
N LEU A 133 -10.65 -7.72 18.73
CA LEU A 133 -9.32 -8.29 18.88
C LEU A 133 -8.52 -7.37 19.81
N ILE A 134 -8.08 -7.94 20.93
CA ILE A 134 -7.30 -7.25 21.94
C ILE A 134 -5.89 -7.85 21.90
N GLY A 135 -4.88 -7.01 21.75
CA GLY A 135 -3.49 -7.47 21.84
C GLY A 135 -2.44 -6.39 21.57
N HIS A 136 -2.67 -5.51 20.61
CA HIS A 136 -1.79 -4.36 20.41
C HIS A 136 -1.83 -3.43 21.63
N SER A 137 -0.74 -2.72 21.88
CA SER A 137 -0.67 -1.73 22.98
C SER A 137 -0.85 -0.30 22.47
N LEU A 138 -0.68 -0.07 21.18
CA LEU A 138 -0.81 1.22 20.50
C LEU A 138 -1.63 1.08 19.21
N ASN A 139 -1.75 2.18 18.48
CA ASN A 139 -2.52 2.38 17.26
C ASN A 139 -2.29 1.25 16.25
N VAL A 140 -3.36 0.74 15.66
CA VAL A 140 -3.32 -0.19 14.52
C VAL A 140 -3.34 0.61 13.23
N CYS A 141 -2.26 0.53 12.45
CA CYS A 141 -2.04 1.37 11.26
C CYS A 141 -2.56 0.72 9.99
N THR A 142 -2.44 -0.59 9.89
CA THR A 142 -2.69 -1.32 8.65
C THR A 142 -3.16 -2.72 8.94
N MET A 143 -3.95 -3.28 8.04
CA MET A 143 -4.40 -4.66 8.09
C MET A 143 -4.49 -5.27 6.70
N SER A 144 -4.35 -6.59 6.63
CA SER A 144 -4.57 -7.37 5.41
C SER A 144 -5.12 -8.74 5.77
N TYR A 145 -6.04 -9.27 4.97
CA TYR A 145 -6.64 -10.59 5.19
C TYR A 145 -6.35 -11.52 4.02
N SER A 146 -6.02 -12.77 4.33
CA SER A 146 -5.87 -13.85 3.36
C SER A 146 -7.05 -14.81 3.48
N THR A 147 -7.80 -14.94 2.40
CA THR A 147 -8.93 -15.89 2.28
C THR A 147 -8.44 -17.33 2.18
N LYS A 148 -7.31 -17.56 1.50
CA LYS A 148 -6.69 -18.88 1.34
C LYS A 148 -6.22 -19.43 2.67
N ARG A 149 -5.57 -18.59 3.49
CA ARG A 149 -4.99 -18.98 4.77
C ARG A 149 -5.94 -18.79 5.94
N LYS A 150 -7.03 -18.05 5.75
CA LYS A 150 -7.99 -17.61 6.79
C LYS A 150 -7.30 -16.85 7.94
N LYS A 151 -6.37 -15.97 7.59
CA LYS A 151 -5.57 -15.19 8.54
C LYS A 151 -5.67 -13.70 8.28
N LEU A 152 -5.76 -12.93 9.34
CA LEU A 152 -5.61 -11.47 9.34
C LEU A 152 -4.21 -11.13 9.84
N ILE A 153 -3.51 -10.22 9.18
CA ILE A 153 -2.31 -9.56 9.71
C ILE A 153 -2.63 -8.11 10.03
N SER A 154 -2.14 -7.62 11.16
CA SER A 154 -2.20 -6.20 11.54
C SER A 154 -0.81 -5.66 11.84
N GLY A 155 -0.56 -4.39 11.53
CA GLY A 155 0.65 -3.66 11.92
C GLY A 155 0.30 -2.48 12.83
N SER A 156 1.18 -2.18 13.79
CA SER A 156 0.91 -1.19 14.84
C SER A 156 2.11 -0.31 15.17
N TRP A 157 1.82 0.84 15.81
CA TRP A 157 2.80 1.70 16.46
C TRP A 157 3.54 1.05 17.62
N ASP A 158 3.05 -0.06 18.15
CA ASP A 158 3.74 -0.84 19.18
C ASP A 158 4.96 -1.61 18.66
N GLN A 159 5.37 -1.35 17.42
CA GLN A 159 6.52 -1.98 16.74
C GLN A 159 6.33 -3.48 16.54
N THR A 160 5.08 -3.95 16.54
CA THR A 160 4.76 -5.33 16.23
C THR A 160 3.79 -5.43 15.07
N ALA A 161 3.90 -6.53 14.33
CA ALA A 161 2.80 -7.04 13.53
C ALA A 161 2.21 -8.27 14.22
N ARG A 162 0.90 -8.48 14.09
CA ARG A 162 0.21 -9.62 14.71
C ARG A 162 -0.55 -10.42 13.68
N ILE A 163 -0.49 -11.74 13.83
CA ILE A 163 -1.25 -12.69 13.01
C ILE A 163 -2.42 -13.19 13.84
N TRP A 164 -3.61 -13.08 13.27
CA TRP A 164 -4.86 -13.48 13.89
C TRP A 164 -5.53 -14.55 13.07
N SER A 165 -6.11 -15.52 13.75
CA SER A 165 -6.98 -16.51 13.16
C SER A 165 -8.21 -16.72 14.04
N ARG A 166 -9.24 -17.29 13.44
CA ARG A 166 -10.47 -17.64 14.13
C ARG A 166 -10.51 -19.14 14.37
N SER A 167 -10.76 -19.53 15.62
CA SER A 167 -11.01 -20.92 15.98
C SER A 167 -12.31 -21.41 15.35
N LEU A 168 -12.26 -22.49 14.58
CA LEU A 168 -13.46 -23.09 13.97
C LEU A 168 -14.42 -23.69 15.00
N VAL A 169 -13.92 -24.00 16.20
CA VAL A 169 -14.70 -24.63 17.27
C VAL A 169 -15.35 -23.59 18.18
N SER A 170 -14.55 -22.67 18.74
CA SER A 170 -15.06 -21.65 19.68
C SER A 170 -15.60 -20.41 18.98
N LYS A 171 -15.30 -20.23 17.68
CA LYS A 171 -15.56 -19.00 16.91
C LYS A 171 -14.87 -17.75 17.46
N GLU A 172 -13.98 -17.92 18.44
CA GLU A 172 -13.18 -16.84 19.00
C GLU A 172 -11.97 -16.58 18.11
N TRP A 173 -11.55 -15.32 18.08
CA TRP A 173 -10.33 -14.93 17.44
C TRP A 173 -9.17 -14.99 18.42
N VAL A 174 -8.04 -15.50 17.94
CA VAL A 174 -6.81 -15.63 18.71
C VAL A 174 -5.65 -14.98 17.97
N CYS A 175 -4.76 -14.33 18.72
CA CYS A 175 -3.47 -13.93 18.21
C CYS A 175 -2.60 -15.20 18.12
N GLU A 176 -2.36 -15.70 16.92
CA GLU A 176 -1.51 -16.85 16.72
C GLU A 176 -0.05 -16.50 16.95
N ARG A 177 0.37 -15.32 16.48
CA ARG A 177 1.77 -14.89 16.49
C ARG A 177 1.88 -13.38 16.64
N VAL A 178 2.95 -12.98 17.32
CA VAL A 178 3.45 -11.60 17.37
C VAL A 178 4.80 -11.61 16.65
N LEU A 179 4.93 -10.76 15.64
CA LEU A 179 6.15 -10.57 14.86
C LEU A 179 6.92 -9.40 15.49
N GLU A 180 7.90 -9.73 16.32
CA GLU A 180 8.73 -8.79 17.07
C GLU A 180 10.11 -8.64 16.41
N GLY A 181 10.61 -7.40 16.29
CA GLY A 181 11.92 -7.12 15.68
C GLY A 181 11.96 -5.93 14.72
N HIS A 182 10.84 -5.20 14.62
CA HIS A 182 10.79 -3.87 14.03
C HIS A 182 11.37 -2.84 15.00
N GLU A 183 12.03 -1.83 14.44
CA GLU A 183 12.61 -0.73 15.25
C GLU A 183 11.69 0.49 15.31
N GLN A 184 10.63 0.49 14.50
CA GLN A 184 9.66 1.57 14.41
C GLN A 184 8.25 1.01 14.19
N ALA A 185 7.28 1.91 14.15
CA ALA A 185 5.89 1.58 13.83
C ALA A 185 5.79 0.77 12.53
N VAL A 186 4.95 -0.26 12.56
CA VAL A 186 4.68 -1.10 11.38
C VAL A 186 3.55 -0.48 10.57
N TRP A 187 3.91 0.12 9.44
CA TRP A 187 3.01 0.86 8.59
C TRP A 187 2.44 0.05 7.43
N GLY A 188 3.18 -0.93 6.93
CA GLY A 188 2.73 -1.79 5.83
C GLY A 188 2.71 -3.26 6.24
N VAL A 189 1.70 -4.00 5.80
CA VAL A 189 1.61 -5.47 5.97
C VAL A 189 1.04 -6.11 4.71
N ALA A 190 1.50 -7.30 4.38
CA ALA A 190 0.93 -8.12 3.31
C ALA A 190 1.12 -9.62 3.61
N ILE A 191 0.16 -10.43 3.17
CA ILE A 191 0.23 -11.90 3.26
C ILE A 191 0.58 -12.46 1.89
N ILE A 192 1.54 -13.39 1.83
CA ILE A 192 1.93 -14.06 0.58
C ILE A 192 1.21 -15.41 0.50
N ASP A 193 0.25 -15.51 -0.42
CA ASP A 193 -0.58 -16.71 -0.58
C ASP A 193 -0.08 -17.69 -1.66
N GLU A 194 0.72 -17.21 -2.61
CA GLU A 194 1.17 -17.97 -3.78
C GLU A 194 2.65 -17.68 -4.10
N GLY A 195 3.25 -18.56 -4.92
CA GLY A 195 4.63 -18.42 -5.39
C GLY A 195 5.69 -18.98 -4.42
N PRO A 196 6.99 -18.73 -4.67
CA PRO A 196 8.10 -19.35 -3.93
C PRO A 196 8.17 -18.99 -2.45
N LYS A 197 7.56 -17.87 -2.06
CA LYS A 197 7.46 -17.39 -0.69
C LYS A 197 6.03 -17.51 -0.15
N ALA A 198 5.22 -18.40 -0.73
CA ALA A 198 3.90 -18.73 -0.18
C ALA A 198 4.02 -19.06 1.31
N ASN A 199 3.01 -18.69 2.07
CA ASN A 199 2.93 -18.80 3.52
C ASN A 199 3.81 -17.83 4.31
N CYS A 200 4.61 -16.99 3.66
CA CYS A 200 5.35 -15.93 4.35
C CYS A 200 4.48 -14.68 4.58
N TYR A 201 4.99 -13.76 5.39
CA TYR A 201 4.40 -12.44 5.63
C TYR A 201 5.39 -11.34 5.29
N LEU A 202 4.92 -10.27 4.68
CA LEU A 202 5.68 -9.03 4.56
C LEU A 202 5.15 -8.02 5.56
N THR A 203 6.07 -7.29 6.16
CA THR A 203 5.78 -6.19 7.08
C THR A 203 6.77 -5.08 6.80
N ALA A 204 6.40 -3.85 7.09
CA ALA A 204 7.18 -2.68 6.72
C ALA A 204 7.15 -1.64 7.83
N ASP A 205 8.34 -1.25 8.26
CA ASP A 205 8.62 0.00 8.96
C ASP A 205 9.38 0.94 8.00
N ARG A 206 10.62 1.33 8.28
CA ARG A 206 11.56 1.87 7.27
C ARG A 206 12.16 0.77 6.39
N LEU A 207 12.32 -0.42 6.94
CA LEU A 207 12.75 -1.63 6.27
C LEU A 207 11.55 -2.53 6.01
N ILE A 208 11.67 -3.34 4.96
CA ILE A 208 10.69 -4.40 4.70
C ILE A 208 11.26 -5.69 5.26
N HIS A 209 10.44 -6.46 5.96
CA HIS A 209 10.80 -7.72 6.58
C HIS A 209 9.95 -8.83 6.00
N LEU A 210 10.60 -9.92 5.59
CA LEU A 210 9.95 -11.17 5.21
C LEU A 210 10.05 -12.17 6.37
N TRP A 211 8.89 -12.65 6.81
CA TRP A 211 8.75 -13.58 7.93
C TRP A 211 8.25 -14.93 7.44
N ASN A 212 8.71 -16.02 8.07
CA ASN A 212 8.08 -17.34 7.91
C ASN A 212 6.82 -17.48 8.78
N GLU A 213 6.21 -18.68 8.79
CA GLU A 213 5.02 -18.96 9.60
C GLU A 213 5.31 -19.04 11.10
N GLU A 214 6.55 -19.38 11.43
CA GLU A 214 7.06 -19.50 12.79
C GLU A 214 7.28 -18.13 13.46
N GLY A 215 7.32 -17.05 12.67
CA GLY A 215 7.59 -15.69 13.14
C GLY A 215 9.07 -15.32 13.16
N GLU A 216 9.89 -16.00 12.36
CA GLU A 216 11.31 -15.72 12.19
C GLU A 216 11.52 -14.87 10.93
N ILE A 217 12.45 -13.91 11.02
CA ILE A 217 12.84 -13.06 9.89
C ILE A 217 13.71 -13.87 8.93
N LEU A 218 13.19 -14.12 7.74
CA LEU A 218 13.92 -14.75 6.64
C LEU A 218 14.83 -13.76 5.92
N GLN A 219 14.38 -12.51 5.77
CA GLN A 219 15.11 -11.49 5.03
C GLN A 219 14.67 -10.07 5.43
N ARG A 220 15.63 -9.13 5.40
CA ARG A 220 15.39 -7.69 5.50
C ARG A 220 15.75 -7.02 4.17
N PHE A 221 14.85 -6.21 3.64
CA PHE A 221 15.06 -5.48 2.39
C PHE A 221 15.44 -4.04 2.72
N LYS A 222 16.63 -3.62 2.28
CA LYS A 222 17.13 -2.25 2.39
C LYS A 222 16.96 -1.52 1.07
N GLY A 223 16.57 -0.25 1.09
CA GLY A 223 16.46 0.57 -0.12
C GLY A 223 15.37 1.65 -0.11
N SER A 224 14.58 1.69 0.97
CA SER A 224 13.66 2.79 1.28
C SER A 224 14.29 3.65 2.38
N PRO A 225 14.68 4.91 2.09
CA PRO A 225 15.24 5.82 3.10
C PRO A 225 14.18 6.30 4.09
N GLU A 226 12.92 6.33 3.65
CA GLU A 226 11.77 6.80 4.41
C GLU A 226 10.80 5.66 4.75
N PRO A 227 9.86 5.86 5.71
CA PRO A 227 8.88 4.85 6.08
C PRO A 227 8.10 4.29 4.88
N VAL A 228 7.93 2.97 4.86
CA VAL A 228 7.16 2.25 3.85
C VAL A 228 5.72 2.08 4.34
N ARG A 229 4.79 2.79 3.72
CA ARG A 229 3.39 2.90 4.16
C ARG A 229 2.50 1.74 3.71
N SER A 230 2.84 1.06 2.63
CA SER A 230 2.00 -0.01 2.09
C SER A 230 2.81 -1.02 1.29
N LEU A 231 2.32 -2.27 1.29
CA LEU A 231 2.91 -3.41 0.60
C LEU A 231 1.83 -4.12 -0.21
N ALA A 232 2.16 -4.48 -1.46
CA ALA A 232 1.27 -5.23 -2.34
C ALA A 232 2.01 -6.38 -3.02
N ILE A 233 1.43 -7.58 -2.98
CA ILE A 233 1.97 -8.72 -3.75
C ILE A 233 1.51 -8.59 -5.20
N SER A 234 2.45 -8.63 -6.15
CA SER A 234 2.09 -8.59 -7.57
C SER A 234 1.51 -9.95 -8.00
N PRO A 235 0.27 -10.01 -8.53
CA PRO A 235 -0.32 -11.26 -8.99
C PRO A 235 0.50 -11.86 -10.15
N GLY A 236 0.95 -13.10 -9.99
CA GLY A 236 1.61 -13.87 -11.07
C GLY A 236 3.11 -13.63 -11.27
N CYS A 237 3.72 -12.63 -10.61
CA CYS A 237 5.06 -12.17 -10.94
C CYS A 237 6.15 -12.40 -9.87
N GLU A 238 5.95 -13.26 -8.87
CA GLU A 238 6.93 -13.56 -7.80
C GLU A 238 7.61 -12.31 -7.20
N THR A 239 6.89 -11.19 -7.15
CA THR A 239 7.41 -9.86 -6.79
C THR A 239 6.41 -9.16 -5.88
N PHE A 240 6.85 -8.08 -5.25
CA PHE A 240 5.99 -7.23 -4.45
C PHE A 240 6.34 -5.76 -4.68
N ALA A 241 5.37 -4.89 -4.43
CA ALA A 241 5.53 -3.45 -4.49
C ALA A 241 5.46 -2.83 -3.10
N SER A 242 6.17 -1.72 -2.92
CA SER A 242 6.14 -0.91 -1.70
C SER A 242 5.84 0.54 -2.03
N ALA A 243 4.91 1.16 -1.31
CA ALA A 243 4.67 2.61 -1.31
C ALA A 243 5.44 3.27 -0.17
N CYS A 244 6.14 4.37 -0.45
CA CYS A 244 7.05 5.01 0.50
C CYS A 244 6.83 6.52 0.56
N ASN A 245 7.17 7.09 1.72
CA ASN A 245 7.17 8.53 1.95
C ASN A 245 8.23 9.30 1.15
N ASP A 246 9.12 8.63 0.41
CA ASP A 246 10.04 9.30 -0.51
C ASP A 246 9.44 9.53 -1.91
N ASN A 247 8.11 9.49 -2.03
CA ASN A 247 7.33 9.72 -3.23
C ASN A 247 7.49 8.63 -4.30
N LEU A 248 8.08 7.49 -3.96
CA LEU A 248 8.32 6.38 -4.88
C LEU A 248 7.46 5.16 -4.53
N VAL A 249 6.97 4.51 -5.58
CA VAL A 249 6.61 3.09 -5.51
C VAL A 249 7.79 2.28 -6.02
N ARG A 250 8.20 1.24 -5.29
CA ARG A 250 9.29 0.35 -5.71
C ARG A 250 8.73 -1.03 -6.01
N LEU A 251 9.18 -1.64 -7.10
CA LEU A 251 8.94 -3.05 -7.41
C LEU A 251 10.16 -3.86 -6.98
N TRP A 252 9.93 -4.92 -6.23
CA TRP A 252 10.96 -5.73 -5.61
C TRP A 252 10.87 -7.17 -6.05
N ASN A 253 12.02 -7.79 -6.24
CA ASN A 253 12.16 -9.23 -6.22
C ASN A 253 12.40 -9.71 -4.77
N PHE A 254 11.97 -10.92 -4.46
CA PHE A 254 12.13 -11.53 -3.12
C PHE A 254 13.58 -11.84 -2.75
N ASP A 255 14.53 -11.72 -3.68
CA ASP A 255 15.96 -11.82 -3.39
C ASP A 255 16.56 -10.54 -2.79
N GLY A 256 15.80 -9.44 -2.74
CA GLY A 256 16.28 -8.15 -2.23
C GLY A 256 16.47 -7.09 -3.30
N THR A 257 16.42 -7.48 -4.57
CA THR A 257 16.72 -6.56 -5.68
C THR A 257 15.53 -5.65 -5.95
N VAL A 258 15.77 -4.34 -6.00
CA VAL A 258 14.79 -3.38 -6.52
C VAL A 258 14.81 -3.50 -8.05
N LEU A 259 13.73 -4.03 -8.60
CA LEU A 259 13.56 -4.18 -10.04
C LEU A 259 13.27 -2.83 -10.69
N ASP A 260 12.33 -2.06 -10.16
CA ASP A 260 12.02 -0.74 -10.71
C ASP A 260 11.64 0.25 -9.62
N ARG A 261 11.84 1.54 -9.92
CA ARG A 261 11.45 2.67 -9.10
C ARG A 261 10.42 3.47 -9.89
N LEU A 262 9.16 3.21 -9.62
CA LEU A 262 8.00 3.77 -10.30
C LEU A 262 7.82 5.23 -9.86
N LYS A 263 8.28 6.14 -10.73
CA LYS A 263 8.25 7.60 -10.50
C LYS A 263 7.01 8.24 -11.06
N GLY A 264 6.44 9.17 -10.31
CA GLY A 264 5.30 9.96 -10.77
C GLY A 264 4.65 10.73 -9.63
N HIS A 265 4.58 10.13 -8.44
CA HIS A 265 4.06 10.85 -7.28
C HIS A 265 4.97 12.02 -6.92
N LYS A 266 4.36 13.13 -6.51
CA LYS A 266 5.06 14.37 -6.13
C LYS A 266 5.21 14.54 -4.61
N ASP A 267 4.54 13.68 -3.85
CA ASP A 267 4.48 13.68 -2.40
C ASP A 267 4.25 12.24 -1.89
N TYR A 268 4.11 12.06 -0.58
CA TYR A 268 4.08 10.77 0.10
C TYR A 268 3.13 9.77 -0.56
N VAL A 269 3.59 8.55 -0.81
CA VAL A 269 2.72 7.48 -1.32
C VAL A 269 2.20 6.67 -0.15
N TYR A 270 0.90 6.75 0.10
CA TYR A 270 0.27 6.08 1.24
C TYR A 270 -0.12 4.64 0.94
N GLN A 271 -0.59 4.37 -0.27
CA GLN A 271 -1.15 3.06 -0.59
C GLN A 271 -0.68 2.57 -1.95
N VAL A 272 -0.40 1.27 -2.01
CA VAL A 272 -0.24 0.52 -3.26
C VAL A 272 -1.09 -0.74 -3.15
N VAL A 273 -1.85 -1.06 -4.20
CA VAL A 273 -2.69 -2.25 -4.26
C VAL A 273 -2.54 -2.95 -5.61
N PRO A 274 -2.74 -4.28 -5.67
CA PRO A 274 -2.88 -4.99 -6.93
C PRO A 274 -4.07 -4.47 -7.72
N GLY A 275 -3.88 -4.24 -9.02
CA GLY A 275 -4.96 -3.97 -9.94
C GLY A 275 -5.66 -5.25 -10.43
N LYS A 276 -6.69 -5.07 -11.25
CA LYS A 276 -7.36 -6.13 -12.01
C LYS A 276 -7.46 -5.69 -13.48
N MET A 277 -7.73 -6.63 -14.38
CA MET A 277 -8.08 -6.34 -15.79
C MET A 277 -7.00 -5.58 -16.57
N GLY A 278 -5.73 -6.03 -16.49
CA GLY A 278 -4.62 -5.47 -17.28
C GLY A 278 -3.89 -4.28 -16.65
N VAL A 279 -4.37 -3.77 -15.51
CA VAL A 279 -3.60 -2.93 -14.59
C VAL A 279 -3.06 -3.83 -13.50
N GLU A 280 -1.74 -3.85 -13.29
CA GLU A 280 -1.13 -4.72 -12.28
C GLU A 280 -1.00 -4.05 -10.92
N LEU A 281 -0.78 -2.73 -10.85
CA LEU A 281 -0.77 -1.99 -9.59
C LEU A 281 -1.47 -0.62 -9.72
N VAL A 282 -2.06 -0.17 -8.62
CA VAL A 282 -2.57 1.19 -8.44
C VAL A 282 -1.95 1.78 -7.17
N SER A 283 -1.52 3.03 -7.24
CA SER A 283 -1.02 3.76 -6.06
C SER A 283 -1.69 5.11 -5.89
N CYS A 284 -1.78 5.58 -4.65
CA CYS A 284 -2.27 6.90 -4.30
C CYS A 284 -1.49 7.47 -3.12
N GLY A 285 -1.53 8.80 -2.98
CA GLY A 285 -0.72 9.51 -2.01
C GLY A 285 -1.20 10.93 -1.72
N GLU A 286 -0.38 11.66 -0.97
CA GLU A 286 -0.61 13.04 -0.52
C GLU A 286 -0.67 14.03 -1.69
N ASP A 287 -0.12 13.67 -2.87
CA ASP A 287 -0.18 14.52 -4.05
C ASP A 287 -1.57 14.61 -4.72
N HIS A 288 -2.59 14.04 -4.07
CA HIS A 288 -3.98 13.97 -4.52
C HIS A 288 -4.16 13.30 -5.89
N THR A 289 -3.20 12.48 -6.32
CA THR A 289 -3.29 11.70 -7.55
C THR A 289 -3.39 10.21 -7.26
N ALA A 290 -4.15 9.51 -8.09
CA ALA A 290 -4.07 8.05 -8.21
C ALA A 290 -3.34 7.72 -9.52
N ARG A 291 -2.43 6.76 -9.48
CA ARG A 291 -1.62 6.33 -10.62
C ARG A 291 -1.77 4.85 -10.85
N THR A 292 -1.85 4.47 -12.13
CA THR A 292 -1.86 3.07 -12.58
C THR A 292 -0.49 2.71 -13.10
N TRP A 293 -0.07 1.47 -12.82
CA TRP A 293 1.19 0.91 -13.26
C TRP A 293 0.92 -0.41 -13.96
N THR A 294 1.42 -0.52 -15.19
CA THR A 294 1.42 -1.78 -15.91
C THR A 294 2.74 -2.48 -15.62
N ILE A 295 2.65 -3.56 -14.89
CA ILE A 295 3.69 -4.57 -14.84
C ILE A 295 3.16 -5.73 -15.71
N SER A 296 4.00 -6.61 -16.21
CA SER A 296 3.56 -7.83 -16.89
C SER A 296 4.62 -8.89 -16.82
N CYS A 297 4.24 -10.15 -16.65
CA CYS A 297 5.17 -11.26 -16.77
C CYS A 297 5.07 -11.90 -18.15
N LEU A 298 6.20 -11.92 -18.86
CA LEU A 298 6.34 -12.68 -20.10
C LEU A 298 6.30 -14.18 -19.78
N PRO A 299 5.83 -15.04 -20.71
CA PRO A 299 5.81 -16.50 -20.52
C PRO A 299 7.18 -17.13 -20.23
N ASN A 300 8.27 -16.42 -20.53
CA ASN A 300 9.64 -16.83 -20.26
C ASN A 300 10.13 -16.42 -18.85
N GLY A 301 9.27 -15.84 -18.01
CA GLY A 301 9.57 -15.41 -16.64
C GLY A 301 10.21 -14.02 -16.52
N ASP A 302 10.38 -13.29 -17.63
CA ASP A 302 10.86 -11.90 -17.58
C ASP A 302 9.72 -10.96 -17.19
N ILE A 303 10.05 -9.88 -16.49
CA ILE A 303 9.10 -8.87 -16.03
C ILE A 303 9.18 -7.66 -16.95
N VAL A 304 8.05 -7.12 -17.36
CA VAL A 304 7.94 -5.89 -18.15
C VAL A 304 7.32 -4.82 -17.25
N THR A 305 7.89 -3.63 -17.20
CA THR A 305 7.34 -2.50 -16.44
C THR A 305 7.11 -1.30 -17.34
N GLY A 306 5.94 -0.70 -17.25
CA GLY A 306 5.59 0.58 -17.85
C GLY A 306 5.54 1.65 -16.76
N GLY A 307 6.30 2.74 -16.96
CA GLY A 307 6.34 3.87 -16.04
C GLY A 307 5.50 5.06 -16.51
N SER A 308 5.10 5.93 -15.58
CA SER A 308 4.46 7.23 -15.90
C SER A 308 5.37 8.18 -16.71
N ASP A 309 6.63 7.81 -16.91
CA ASP A 309 7.60 8.51 -17.75
C ASP A 309 7.60 8.06 -19.23
N GLY A 310 6.64 7.21 -19.61
CA GLY A 310 6.49 6.71 -20.98
C GLY A 310 7.53 5.64 -21.37
N GLY A 311 8.39 5.22 -20.45
CA GLY A 311 9.36 4.15 -20.67
C GLY A 311 8.76 2.77 -20.43
N ILE A 312 9.10 1.82 -21.30
CA ILE A 312 8.86 0.39 -21.12
C ILE A 312 10.21 -0.26 -20.82
N ARG A 313 10.30 -1.03 -19.73
CA ARG A 313 11.49 -1.80 -19.35
C ARG A 313 11.18 -3.28 -19.30
N THR A 314 12.21 -4.09 -19.51
CA THR A 314 12.16 -5.54 -19.34
C THR A 314 13.27 -5.98 -18.39
N TRP A 315 12.94 -6.87 -17.45
CA TRP A 315 13.81 -7.36 -16.40
C TRP A 315 13.92 -8.88 -16.55
N SER A 316 15.14 -9.39 -16.75
CA SER A 316 15.39 -10.82 -16.91
C SER A 316 16.31 -11.36 -15.83
N LYS A 317 16.05 -12.59 -15.39
CA LYS A 317 16.96 -13.38 -14.54
C LYS A 317 18.03 -14.10 -15.38
N GLU A 318 17.81 -14.27 -16.68
CA GLU A 318 18.69 -15.02 -17.57
C GLU A 318 19.82 -14.14 -18.11
N LYS A 319 21.06 -14.59 -17.93
CA LYS A 319 22.26 -13.78 -18.18
C LYS A 319 22.40 -13.32 -19.63
N ASP A 320 21.87 -14.08 -20.58
CA ASP A 320 21.90 -13.79 -22.02
C ASP A 320 20.86 -12.73 -22.45
N ARG A 321 19.89 -12.40 -21.59
CA ARG A 321 18.86 -11.37 -21.83
C ARG A 321 19.07 -10.10 -20.99
N ILE A 322 20.13 -10.04 -20.19
CA ILE A 322 20.49 -8.84 -19.42
C ILE A 322 21.09 -7.79 -20.37
N ALA A 323 20.61 -6.55 -20.27
CA ALA A 323 21.13 -5.45 -21.08
C ALA A 323 22.62 -5.17 -20.84
N GLU A 324 23.30 -4.68 -21.88
CA GLU A 324 24.70 -4.25 -21.82
C GLU A 324 24.95 -3.25 -20.68
N GLN A 325 26.18 -3.24 -20.17
CA GLN A 325 26.54 -2.47 -18.96
C GLN A 325 26.29 -0.96 -19.12
N ASP A 326 26.55 -0.41 -20.30
CA ASP A 326 26.34 1.00 -20.63
C ASP A 326 24.85 1.40 -20.59
N VAL A 327 23.96 0.55 -21.10
CA VAL A 327 22.51 0.74 -21.02
C VAL A 327 22.04 0.74 -19.57
N ARG A 328 22.56 -0.18 -18.75
CA ARG A 328 22.24 -0.26 -17.32
C ARG A 328 22.74 0.97 -16.56
N GLU A 329 23.96 1.42 -16.84
CA GLU A 329 24.52 2.64 -16.24
C GLU A 329 23.77 3.90 -16.66
N ALA A 330 23.39 4.01 -17.94
CA ALA A 330 22.57 5.11 -18.44
C ALA A 330 21.20 5.14 -17.75
N TYR A 331 20.56 3.98 -17.59
CA TYR A 331 19.31 3.87 -16.84
C TYR A 331 19.50 4.25 -15.37
N MET A 332 20.53 3.74 -14.69
CA MET A 332 20.81 4.11 -13.29
C MET A 332 21.12 5.61 -13.14
N LYS A 333 21.78 6.21 -14.12
CA LYS A 333 22.02 7.66 -14.15
C LYS A 333 20.74 8.45 -14.36
N LEU A 334 19.83 8.01 -15.24
CA LEU A 334 18.50 8.59 -15.40
C LEU A 334 17.69 8.49 -14.11
N VAL A 335 17.74 7.33 -13.45
CA VAL A 335 17.11 7.11 -12.15
C VAL A 335 17.69 8.09 -11.13
N LYS A 336 19.01 8.24 -11.04
CA LYS A 336 19.66 9.14 -10.08
C LYS A 336 19.40 10.63 -10.37
N ALA A 337 19.46 11.05 -11.62
CA ALA A 337 19.25 12.44 -12.04
C ALA A 337 17.83 12.94 -11.78
N ASN A 338 16.85 12.03 -11.78
CA ASN A 338 15.45 12.35 -11.52
C ASN A 338 15.04 12.02 -10.07
N MET A 339 15.99 11.87 -9.14
CA MET A 339 15.68 11.85 -7.70
C MET A 339 15.75 13.29 -7.16
N PRO A 340 14.93 13.68 -6.16
CA PRO A 340 15.31 14.80 -5.33
C PRO A 340 16.70 14.51 -4.74
N SER A 341 17.60 15.49 -4.79
CA SER A 341 18.99 15.31 -4.40
C SER A 341 19.08 14.77 -2.97
N GLU A 342 19.67 13.59 -2.79
CA GLU A 342 20.52 13.36 -1.63
C GLU A 342 21.61 14.42 -1.71
N GLU A 343 21.47 15.53 -0.97
CA GLU A 343 22.58 16.46 -0.83
C GLU A 343 23.75 15.73 -0.20
N ALA A 344 24.75 15.57 -1.05
CA ALA A 344 26.15 15.32 -0.79
C ALA A 344 26.58 15.53 0.67
N ASP A 345 26.94 14.42 1.31
CA ASP A 345 28.04 14.38 2.27
C ASP A 345 29.30 14.89 1.53
N GLY A 346 29.52 16.20 1.66
CA GLY A 346 30.51 16.98 0.92
C GLY A 346 31.32 17.79 1.91
N THR A 347 32.40 17.19 2.38
CA THR A 347 33.53 17.82 3.08
C THR A 347 33.71 19.31 2.76
N SER A 348 33.49 20.16 3.75
CA SER A 348 34.16 21.46 3.92
C SER A 348 34.30 21.77 5.41
N PRO A 349 35.42 22.38 5.85
CA PRO A 349 35.88 22.26 7.22
C PRO A 349 35.32 23.32 8.16
N ASN A 350 35.06 22.90 9.40
CA ASN A 350 34.81 23.71 10.61
C ASN A 350 33.54 24.56 10.64
N GLN A 351 32.44 23.93 11.03
CA GLN A 351 31.53 24.46 12.06
C GLN A 351 31.21 23.33 13.04
N PRO A 352 31.08 23.57 14.36
CA PRO A 352 30.68 22.52 15.29
C PRO A 352 29.28 22.07 14.92
N GLU A 353 29.16 20.84 14.39
CA GLU A 353 27.89 20.18 14.10
C GLU A 353 27.07 20.13 15.40
N GLN A 354 26.04 20.96 15.49
CA GLN A 354 24.90 20.68 16.33
C GLN A 354 24.11 19.60 15.62
N THR A 355 24.30 18.36 16.04
CA THR A 355 23.52 17.21 15.57
C THR A 355 22.09 17.36 16.09
N SER A 356 21.23 17.97 15.29
CA SER A 356 19.79 18.08 15.57
C SER A 356 19.02 17.02 14.79
N MET A 357 18.05 16.39 15.43
CA MET A 357 17.10 15.46 14.83
C MET A 357 15.74 16.14 14.69
N THR A 358 15.07 15.95 13.56
CA THR A 358 13.67 16.36 13.37
C THR A 358 12.74 15.17 13.54
N ILE A 359 11.69 15.35 14.34
CA ILE A 359 10.68 14.35 14.66
C ILE A 359 9.32 14.91 14.28
N ASP A 360 8.60 14.24 13.38
CA ASP A 360 7.24 14.63 13.01
C ASP A 360 6.26 14.19 14.11
N ILE A 361 5.74 15.16 14.86
CA ILE A 361 4.75 14.92 15.91
C ILE A 361 3.36 15.21 15.37
N ASP A 362 2.54 14.17 15.27
CA ASP A 362 1.16 14.27 14.85
C ASP A 362 0.27 14.57 16.07
N LEU A 363 -0.18 15.82 16.20
CA LEU A 363 -0.88 16.33 17.39
C LEU A 363 -2.39 16.35 17.26
N SER A 364 -2.88 16.39 16.02
CA SER A 364 -4.29 16.50 15.72
C SER A 364 -4.54 15.89 14.36
N ASP A 365 -5.76 15.45 14.16
CA ASP A 365 -6.14 14.82 12.93
C ASP A 365 -6.29 15.76 11.74
N ASP A 366 -6.49 17.05 12.00
CA ASP A 366 -6.78 18.01 10.94
C ASP A 366 -5.59 18.91 10.62
N ASP A 367 -4.47 18.76 11.36
CA ASP A 367 -3.26 19.54 11.17
C ASP A 367 -2.13 18.69 10.56
N PRO A 368 -1.30 19.25 9.67
CA PRO A 368 -0.10 18.57 9.20
C PRO A 368 0.83 18.28 10.40
N PRO A 369 1.56 17.15 10.37
CA PRO A 369 2.46 16.80 11.45
C PRO A 369 3.46 17.93 11.72
N ILE A 370 3.66 18.23 12.99
CA ILE A 370 4.46 19.38 13.41
C ILE A 370 5.89 18.90 13.67
N PRO A 371 6.89 19.47 12.99
CA PRO A 371 8.28 19.06 13.16
C PRO A 371 8.82 19.55 14.49
N LEU A 372 9.17 18.62 15.38
CA LEU A 372 9.91 18.86 16.61
C LEU A 372 11.41 18.72 16.33
N VAL A 373 12.18 19.78 16.56
CA VAL A 373 13.64 19.76 16.43
C VAL A 373 14.26 19.46 17.80
N PHE A 374 14.87 18.29 17.92
CA PHE A 374 15.58 17.84 19.12
C PHE A 374 17.09 17.95 18.93
N GLN A 375 17.79 18.60 19.87
CA GLN A 375 19.25 18.72 19.84
C GLN A 375 19.86 17.51 20.56
N ILE A 376 20.68 16.71 19.88
CA ILE A 376 21.33 15.53 20.47
C ILE A 376 22.26 15.99 21.60
N GLY A 377 21.96 15.54 22.82
CA GLY A 377 22.64 15.95 24.06
C GLY A 377 21.84 16.92 24.95
N SER A 378 20.72 17.46 24.47
CA SER A 378 19.74 18.16 25.31
C SER A 378 18.86 17.18 26.09
N ASP A 379 18.23 17.64 27.18
CA ASP A 379 17.32 16.83 27.96
C ASP A 379 16.01 16.56 27.18
N PRO A 380 15.64 15.28 26.96
CA PRO A 380 14.40 14.90 26.27
C PRO A 380 13.13 15.48 26.92
N ARG A 381 13.10 15.53 28.26
CA ARG A 381 11.96 16.07 29.00
C ARG A 381 11.79 17.55 28.72
N SER A 382 12.86 18.32 28.86
CA SER A 382 12.86 19.76 28.60
C SER A 382 12.43 20.10 27.18
N THR A 383 12.82 19.29 26.18
CA THR A 383 12.40 19.50 24.78
C THR A 383 10.93 19.16 24.56
N ALA A 384 10.45 18.06 25.15
CA ALA A 384 9.04 17.67 25.09
C ALA A 384 8.13 18.69 25.82
N GLU A 385 8.58 19.24 26.94
CA GLU A 385 7.87 20.28 27.69
C GLU A 385 7.84 21.61 26.94
N ALA A 386 8.95 22.01 26.30
CA ALA A 386 9.00 23.22 25.49
C ALA A 386 8.03 23.11 24.30
N PHE A 387 8.06 21.99 23.59
CA PHE A 387 7.14 21.71 22.49
C PHE A 387 5.68 21.62 22.98
N GLY A 388 5.45 20.97 24.12
CA GLY A 388 4.13 20.88 24.73
C GLY A 388 3.57 22.23 25.17
N GLN A 389 4.40 23.14 25.67
CA GLN A 389 3.99 24.50 26.02
C GLN A 389 3.70 25.35 24.77
N GLU A 390 4.48 25.19 23.71
CA GLU A 390 4.30 25.89 22.45
C GLU A 390 2.99 25.50 21.76
N HIS A 391 2.64 24.21 21.81
CA HIS A 391 1.46 23.66 21.13
C HIS A 391 0.26 23.36 22.07
N GLY A 392 0.33 23.77 23.34
CA GLY A 392 -0.78 23.63 24.29
C GLY A 392 -1.15 22.17 24.63
N LEU A 393 -0.17 21.27 24.65
CA LEU A 393 -0.38 19.84 24.84
C LEU A 393 -0.60 19.45 26.30
N SER A 394 -1.38 18.38 26.51
CA SER A 394 -1.55 17.81 27.85
C SER A 394 -0.28 17.10 28.33
N GLU A 395 -0.14 16.95 29.65
CA GLU A 395 1.01 16.27 30.27
C GLU A 395 1.18 14.82 29.76
N ASN A 396 0.08 14.15 29.39
CA ASN A 396 0.13 12.81 28.81
C ASN A 396 0.78 12.81 27.41
N TYR A 397 0.50 13.81 26.57
CA TYR A 397 1.16 13.96 25.27
C TYR A 397 2.64 14.33 25.43
N ILE A 398 2.97 15.20 26.38
CA ILE A 398 4.36 15.53 26.70
C ILE A 398 5.14 14.28 27.14
N ASN A 399 4.53 13.42 27.96
CA ASN A 399 5.13 12.14 28.37
C ASN A 399 5.37 11.21 27.17
N GLN A 400 4.45 11.18 26.20
CA GLN A 400 4.60 10.37 24.98
C GLN A 400 5.73 10.90 24.08
N ILE A 401 5.82 12.21 23.89
CA ILE A 401 6.89 12.86 23.11
C ILE A 401 8.25 12.63 23.79
N GLU A 402 8.32 12.77 25.12
CA GLU A 402 9.54 12.47 25.88
C GLU A 402 9.96 11.01 25.73
N ALA A 403 9.03 10.07 25.89
CA ALA A 403 9.29 8.64 25.72
C ALA A 403 9.77 8.33 24.30
N PHE A 404 9.19 9.01 23.30
CA PHE A 404 9.60 8.92 21.90
C PHE A 404 11.04 9.39 21.69
N ILE A 405 11.42 10.56 22.20
CA ILE A 405 12.78 11.10 22.08
C ILE A 405 13.79 10.16 22.77
N LYS A 406 13.47 9.65 23.97
CA LYS A 406 14.34 8.71 24.70
C LYS A 406 14.55 7.39 23.97
N ALA A 407 13.47 6.79 23.45
CA ALA A 407 13.57 5.57 22.67
C ALA A 407 14.46 5.75 21.42
N HIS A 408 14.39 6.92 20.78
CA HIS A 408 15.22 7.24 19.62
C HIS A 408 16.70 7.46 19.97
N LEU A 409 16.97 8.09 21.12
CA LEU A 409 18.33 8.28 21.65
C LEU A 409 19.00 6.97 22.05
N ASP A 410 18.24 6.05 22.68
CA ASP A 410 18.76 4.73 23.06
C ASP A 410 19.12 3.89 21.82
N ALA A 411 18.36 4.04 20.72
CA ALA A 411 18.68 3.43 19.43
C ALA A 411 19.92 4.01 18.76
N LEU A 412 20.22 5.30 18.97
CA LEU A 412 21.43 5.97 18.48
C LEU A 412 22.68 5.64 19.31
N GLY A 413 22.53 5.43 20.63
CA GLY A 413 23.63 5.10 21.55
C GLY A 413 24.07 3.64 21.55
N SER A 414 23.35 2.76 20.85
CA SER A 414 23.61 1.31 20.75
C SER A 414 24.31 0.88 19.46
N GLN A 415 24.75 1.84 18.62
CA GLN A 415 25.54 1.60 17.39
C GLN A 415 27.06 1.67 17.60
#